data_AF-A0A2R6DMW9-F1
#
_entry.id   AF-A0A2R6DMW9-F1
#
_cell.length_a   1.000
_cell.length_b   1.000
_cell.length_c   1.000
_cell.angle_alpha   90.00
_cell.angle_beta   90.00
_cell.angle_gamma   90.00
#
_symmetry.space_group_name_H-M   'P 1'
#
loop_
_entity.id
_entity.type
_entity.pdbx_description
1 polymer ?
#
loop_
_entity_poly.entity_id
_entity_poly.type
_entity_poly.pdbx_seq_one_letter_code
_entity_poly.pdbx_strand_id
1 'polypeptide(L)'
;MSGSENATVLIVDDERDVADIYALRLRMDFHDYLCKPVEKTDLVAAIEQQLRIRQYDDQLSEYFEVTSKLALLEQEPPSGQLDGPEELTTLRERAEDLQTSLDDTLAEFDDIDTAFQQITRYQH
;
A
#
# COMPACT_ATOMS: atom_id res chain seq x y z
N MET A 1 14.57 -9.62 5.25
CA MET A 1 15.00 -8.58 6.21
C MET A 1 13.81 -7.66 6.38
N SER A 2 13.06 -7.80 7.47
CA SER A 2 11.91 -6.92 7.74
C SER A 2 12.42 -5.52 8.03
N GLY A 3 12.28 -4.64 7.05
CA GLY A 3 12.43 -3.21 7.26
C GLY A 3 11.29 -2.74 8.15
N SER A 4 11.66 -2.30 9.36
CA SER A 4 10.90 -1.52 10.34
C SER A 4 9.43 -1.21 10.00
N GLU A 5 8.53 -1.70 10.85
CA GLU A 5 7.07 -1.51 10.91
C GLU A 5 6.59 -0.05 11.08
N ASN A 6 7.39 0.96 10.71
CA ASN A 6 7.15 2.37 11.05
C ASN A 6 7.04 3.26 9.80
N ALA A 7 5.96 4.05 9.71
CA ALA A 7 5.84 5.14 8.74
C ALA A 7 6.91 6.20 9.05
N THR A 8 7.63 6.67 8.03
CA THR A 8 8.74 7.63 8.19
C THR A 8 8.48 8.83 7.29
N VAL A 9 8.33 10.00 7.92
CA VAL A 9 8.09 11.29 7.24
C VAL A 9 9.25 12.24 7.55
N LEU A 10 9.84 12.85 6.51
CA LEU A 10 10.88 13.85 6.68
C LEU A 10 10.29 15.26 6.61
N ILE A 11 10.51 16.06 7.65
CA ILE A 11 10.13 17.47 7.69
C ILE A 11 11.32 18.33 7.27
N VAL A 12 11.16 19.14 6.23
CA VAL A 12 12.22 19.98 5.65
C VAL A 12 11.89 21.46 5.82
N ASP A 13 12.90 22.28 6.10
CA ASP A 13 12.79 23.73 6.32
C ASP A 13 12.88 24.55 5.00
N ASP A 14 13.27 23.89 3.91
CA ASP A 14 13.62 24.47 2.60
C ASP A 14 12.64 24.03 1.50
N GLU A 15 12.72 24.64 0.32
CA GLU A 15 11.87 24.32 -0.84
C GLU A 15 11.90 22.80 -1.19
N ARG A 16 10.74 22.22 -1.57
CA ARG A 16 10.58 20.78 -1.82
C ARG A 16 11.65 20.21 -2.77
N ASP A 17 12.07 21.00 -3.76
CA ASP A 17 13.05 20.62 -4.77
C ASP A 17 14.43 20.27 -4.19
N VAL A 18 14.76 20.76 -2.99
CA VAL A 18 16.03 20.47 -2.31
C VAL A 18 15.95 19.18 -1.48
N ALA A 19 14.75 18.76 -1.07
CA ALA A 19 14.54 17.61 -0.20
C ALA A 19 14.99 16.29 -0.86
N ASP A 20 14.66 16.10 -2.14
CA ASP A 20 15.06 14.92 -2.92
C ASP A 20 16.60 14.78 -3.02
N ILE A 21 17.30 15.91 -3.13
CA ILE A 21 18.77 15.96 -3.16
C ILE A 21 19.35 15.52 -1.80
N TYR A 22 18.74 15.95 -0.69
CA TYR A 22 19.17 15.52 0.64
C TYR A 22 18.87 14.05 0.91
N ALA A 23 17.72 13.52 0.48
CA ALA A 23 17.38 12.11 0.63
C ALA A 23 18.39 11.21 -0.10
N LEU A 24 18.72 11.54 -1.35
CA LEU A 24 19.74 10.84 -2.13
C LEU A 24 21.11 10.87 -1.45
N ARG A 25 21.47 12.01 -0.84
CA ARG A 25 22.74 12.19 -0.12
C ARG A 25 22.79 11.44 1.20
N LEU A 26 21.65 11.31 1.88
CA LEU A 26 21.52 10.61 3.17
C LEU A 26 21.34 9.09 3.01
N ARG A 27 21.11 8.59 1.78
CA ARG A 27 20.81 7.17 1.49
C ARG A 27 19.69 6.62 2.39
N MET A 28 18.67 7.45 2.62
CA MET A 28 17.50 7.10 3.41
C MET A 28 16.29 7.07 2.50
N ASP A 29 15.52 5.99 2.57
CA ASP A 29 14.29 5.81 1.80
C ASP A 29 13.14 6.53 2.52
N PHE A 30 13.00 7.83 2.27
CA PHE A 30 11.83 8.59 2.71
C PHE A 30 10.71 8.44 1.69
N HIS A 31 9.53 8.06 2.16
CA HIS A 31 8.35 7.89 1.30
C HIS A 31 7.58 9.20 1.09
N ASP A 32 7.74 10.20 1.97
CA ASP A 32 7.04 11.48 1.86
C ASP A 32 7.81 12.63 2.51
N TYR A 33 7.56 13.85 2.02
CA TYR A 33 8.24 15.09 2.40
C TYR A 33 7.24 16.19 2.71
N LEU A 34 7.39 16.82 3.88
CA LEU A 34 6.58 17.97 4.26
C LEU A 34 7.46 19.21 4.50
N CYS A 35 7.08 20.35 3.91
CA CYS A 35 7.76 21.63 4.13
C CYS A 35 7.08 22.43 5.24
N LYS A 36 7.85 23.14 6.05
CA LYS A 36 7.29 24.07 7.04
C LYS A 36 6.65 25.31 6.39
N PRO A 37 5.63 25.92 7.04
CA PRO A 37 4.97 25.46 8.26
C PRO A 37 4.08 24.24 7.99
N VAL A 38 4.23 23.19 8.80
CA VAL A 38 3.43 21.96 8.72
C VAL A 38 2.39 21.97 9.81
N GLU A 39 1.13 21.77 9.45
CA GLU A 39 0.07 21.56 10.42
C GLU A 39 0.03 20.09 10.85
N LYS A 40 -0.52 19.82 12.05
CA LYS A 40 -0.69 18.44 12.54
C LYS A 40 -1.51 17.59 11.57
N THR A 41 -2.48 18.20 10.89
CA THR A 41 -3.33 17.53 9.90
C THR A 41 -2.53 17.02 8.71
N ASP A 42 -1.54 17.78 8.24
CA ASP A 42 -0.72 17.40 7.09
C ASP A 42 0.19 16.22 7.44
N LEU A 43 0.75 16.20 8.66
CA LEU A 43 1.53 15.09 9.18
C LEU A 43 0.71 13.80 9.32
N VAL A 44 -0.51 13.92 9.86
CA VAL A 44 -1.41 12.77 10.01
C VAL A 44 -1.82 12.22 8.64
N ALA A 45 -2.17 13.11 7.70
CA ALA A 45 -2.54 12.70 6.34
C ALA A 45 -1.40 11.95 5.63
N ALA A 46 -0.16 12.45 5.72
CA ALA A 46 1.02 11.79 5.17
C ALA A 46 1.23 10.38 5.77
N ILE A 47 1.09 10.24 7.10
CA ILE A 47 1.22 8.95 7.77
C ILE A 47 0.10 7.98 7.35
N GLU A 48 -1.15 8.45 7.30
CA GLU A 48 -2.31 7.64 6.89
C GLU A 48 -2.20 7.17 5.44
N GLN A 49 -1.65 7.99 4.55
CA GLN A 49 -1.33 7.60 3.18
C GLN A 49 -0.26 6.51 3.15
N GLN A 50 0.85 6.68 3.88
CA GLN A 50 1.91 5.67 3.92
C GLN A 50 1.43 4.33 4.49
N LEU A 51 0.60 4.34 5.54
CA LEU A 51 0.06 3.12 6.12
C LEU A 51 -0.84 2.38 5.14
N ARG A 52 -1.66 3.10 4.37
CA ARG A 52 -2.50 2.46 3.34
C ARG A 52 -1.70 1.88 2.19
N ILE A 53 -0.66 2.57 1.70
CA ILE A 53 0.19 2.02 0.63
C ILE A 53 0.76 0.67 1.05
N ARG A 54 1.19 0.55 2.31
CA ARG A 54 1.66 -0.72 2.86
C ARG A 54 0.57 -1.77 2.96
N GLN A 55 -0.62 -1.38 3.42
CA GLN A 55 -1.75 -2.30 3.48
C GLN A 55 -2.06 -2.89 2.10
N TYR A 56 -2.04 -2.07 1.06
CA TYR A 56 -2.21 -2.52 -0.32
C TYR A 56 -1.09 -3.49 -0.74
N ASP A 57 0.17 -3.15 -0.49
CA ASP A 57 1.33 -4.01 -0.83
C ASP A 57 1.28 -5.37 -0.12
N ASP A 58 0.88 -5.39 1.16
CA ASP A 58 0.73 -6.61 1.95
C ASP A 58 -0.40 -7.49 1.40
N GLN A 59 -1.57 -6.90 1.13
CA GLN A 59 -2.71 -7.59 0.52
C GLN A 59 -2.37 -8.13 -0.87
N LEU A 60 -1.61 -7.39 -1.66
CA LEU A 60 -1.22 -7.77 -3.02
C LEU A 60 -0.25 -8.96 -2.98
N SER A 61 0.69 -8.94 -2.03
CA SER A 61 1.61 -10.05 -1.80
C SER A 61 0.86 -11.33 -1.40
N GLU A 62 -0.11 -11.23 -0.49
CA GLU A 62 -0.95 -12.36 -0.09
C GLU A 62 -1.79 -12.89 -1.26
N TYR A 63 -2.38 -12.00 -2.06
CA TYR A 63 -3.16 -12.37 -3.24
C TYR A 63 -2.33 -13.19 -4.25
N PHE A 64 -1.10 -12.76 -4.53
CA PHE A 64 -0.20 -13.52 -5.41
C PHE A 64 0.19 -14.88 -4.83
N GLU A 65 0.39 -14.99 -3.52
CA GLU A 65 0.66 -16.27 -2.86
C GLU A 65 -0.53 -17.23 -3.02
N VAL A 66 -1.74 -16.76 -2.71
CA VAL A 66 -2.97 -17.56 -2.77
C VAL A 66 -3.26 -18.02 -4.21
N THR A 67 -3.19 -17.11 -5.18
CA THR A 67 -3.43 -17.43 -6.59
C THR A 67 -2.37 -18.36 -7.18
N SER A 68 -1.11 -18.22 -6.77
CA SER A 68 -0.04 -19.15 -7.14
C SER A 68 -0.31 -20.55 -6.60
N LYS A 69 -0.71 -20.65 -5.32
CA LYS A 69 -1.09 -21.93 -4.70
C LYS A 69 -2.29 -22.57 -5.40
N LEU A 70 -3.31 -21.77 -5.73
CA LEU A 70 -4.49 -22.21 -6.47
C LEU A 70 -4.11 -22.82 -7.82
N ALA A 71 -3.29 -22.11 -8.60
CA ALA A 71 -2.87 -22.57 -9.93
C ALA A 71 -2.09 -23.89 -9.90
N LEU A 72 -1.35 -24.16 -8.82
CA LEU A 72 -0.65 -25.43 -8.62
C LEU A 72 -1.62 -26.57 -8.28
N LEU A 73 -2.56 -26.32 -7.36
CA LEU A 73 -3.53 -27.34 -6.92
C LEU A 73 -4.57 -27.68 -8.01
N GLU A 74 -4.97 -26.72 -8.85
CA GLU A 74 -5.89 -26.98 -9.97
C GLU A 74 -5.30 -27.89 -11.05
N GLN A 75 -3.97 -27.97 -11.15
CA GLN A 75 -3.28 -28.88 -12.07
C GLN A 75 -3.19 -30.31 -11.53
N GLU A 76 -3.39 -30.51 -10.23
CA GLU A 76 -3.31 -31.81 -9.58
C GLU A 76 -4.66 -32.52 -9.63
N PRO A 77 -4.73 -33.82 -10.03
CA PRO A 77 -5.99 -34.51 -10.15
C PRO A 77 -6.68 -34.66 -8.78
N PRO A 78 -7.95 -34.24 -8.63
CA PRO A 78 -8.66 -34.21 -7.36
C PRO A 78 -8.94 -35.61 -6.78
N SER A 79 -8.67 -36.68 -7.53
CA SER A 79 -8.83 -38.07 -7.10
C SER A 79 -7.75 -38.56 -6.12
N GLY A 80 -6.68 -37.79 -5.89
CA GLY A 80 -5.59 -38.14 -4.96
C GLY A 80 -5.75 -37.60 -3.53
N GLN A 81 -6.61 -36.60 -3.31
CA GLN A 81 -6.70 -35.84 -2.06
C GLN A 81 -8.15 -35.85 -1.54
N LEU A 82 -8.35 -36.26 -0.28
CA LEU A 82 -9.70 -36.31 0.32
C LEU A 82 -10.34 -34.91 0.46
N ASP A 83 -9.50 -33.86 0.59
CA ASP A 83 -9.95 -32.48 0.86
C ASP A 83 -9.70 -31.52 -0.32
N GLY A 84 -9.21 -32.00 -1.46
CA GLY A 84 -8.81 -31.16 -2.60
C GLY A 84 -9.88 -30.18 -3.09
N PRO A 85 -11.15 -30.61 -3.28
CA PRO A 85 -12.23 -29.70 -3.67
C PRO A 85 -12.56 -28.63 -2.62
N GLU A 86 -12.47 -28.96 -1.33
CA GLU A 86 -12.76 -28.03 -0.23
C GLU A 86 -11.63 -27.00 -0.08
N GLU A 87 -10.37 -27.44 -0.10
CA GLU A 87 -9.20 -26.55 -0.07
C GLU A 87 -9.16 -25.58 -1.26
N LEU A 88 -9.48 -26.06 -2.47
CA LEU A 88 -9.61 -25.20 -3.65
C LEU A 88 -10.72 -24.16 -3.48
N THR A 89 -11.84 -24.52 -2.85
CA THR A 89 -12.95 -23.60 -2.62
C THR A 89 -12.54 -22.49 -1.66
N THR A 90 -11.92 -22.84 -0.52
CA THR A 90 -11.42 -21.87 0.46
C THR A 90 -10.38 -20.91 -0.13
N LEU A 91 -9.47 -21.42 -0.97
CA LEU A 91 -8.46 -20.57 -1.62
C LEU A 91 -9.08 -19.60 -2.64
N ARG A 92 -10.13 -20.01 -3.37
CA ARG A 92 -10.87 -19.10 -4.27
C ARG A 92 -11.58 -18.00 -3.50
N GLU A 93 -12.32 -18.37 -2.44
CA GLU A 93 -13.00 -17.41 -1.58
C GLU A 93 -12.01 -16.39 -1.01
N ARG A 94 -10.85 -16.86 -0.52
CA ARG A 94 -9.80 -15.98 -0.01
C ARG A 94 -9.23 -15.06 -1.08
N ALA A 95 -9.04 -15.54 -2.31
CA ALA A 95 -8.55 -14.72 -3.42
C ALA A 95 -9.56 -13.63 -3.80
N GLU A 96 -10.86 -13.95 -3.81
CA GLU A 96 -11.94 -12.98 -4.07
C GLU A 96 -12.04 -11.92 -2.97
N ASP A 97 -11.94 -12.32 -1.70
CA ASP A 97 -11.91 -11.39 -0.56
C ASP A 97 -10.71 -10.43 -0.63
N LEU A 98 -9.52 -10.97 -0.96
CA LEU A 98 -8.31 -10.16 -1.13
C LEU A 98 -8.42 -9.22 -2.31
N GLN A 99 -8.98 -9.68 -3.44
CA GLN A 99 -9.21 -8.84 -4.61
C GLN A 99 -10.16 -7.67 -4.28
N THR A 100 -11.26 -7.95 -3.57
CA THR A 100 -12.21 -6.91 -3.13
C THR A 100 -11.52 -5.90 -2.19
N SER A 101 -10.72 -6.40 -1.24
CA SER A 101 -10.01 -5.54 -0.29
C SER A 101 -8.95 -4.65 -0.97
N LEU A 102 -8.29 -5.17 -2.01
CA LEU A 102 -7.35 -4.42 -2.85
C LEU A 102 -8.04 -3.31 -3.64
N ASP A 103 -9.19 -3.63 -4.25
CA ASP A 103 -10.00 -2.66 -5.00
C ASP A 103 -10.55 -1.55 -4.07
N ASP A 104 -11.00 -1.90 -2.87
CA ASP A 104 -11.45 -0.94 -1.85
C ASP A 104 -10.32 0.00 -1.41
N THR A 105 -9.13 -0.55 -1.15
CA THR A 105 -7.95 0.25 -0.76
C THR A 105 -7.51 1.19 -1.89
N LEU A 106 -7.60 0.74 -3.16
CA LEU A 106 -7.33 1.58 -4.33
C LEU A 106 -8.34 2.72 -4.47
N ALA A 107 -9.64 2.45 -4.29
CA ALA A 107 -10.68 3.47 -4.37
C ALA A 107 -10.46 4.62 -3.37
N GLU A 108 -9.96 4.30 -2.16
CA GLU A 108 -9.62 5.31 -1.15
C GLU A 108 -8.43 6.20 -1.55
N PHE A 109 -7.48 5.71 -2.37
CA PHE A 109 -6.38 6.55 -2.85
C PHE A 109 -6.85 7.57 -3.90
N ASP A 110 -7.72 7.15 -4.83
CA ASP A 110 -8.26 8.02 -5.88
C ASP A 110 -9.08 9.19 -5.27
N ASP A 111 -9.80 8.94 -4.18
CA ASP A 111 -10.52 9.97 -3.42
C ASP A 111 -9.58 11.02 -2.82
N ILE A 112 -8.37 10.60 -2.44
CA ILE A 112 -7.38 11.47 -1.78
C ILE A 112 -6.59 12.30 -2.76
N ASP A 113 -6.15 11.72 -3.87
CA ASP A 113 -5.55 12.51 -4.96
C ASP A 113 -6.56 13.57 -5.46
N THR A 114 -7.85 13.22 -5.49
CA THR A 114 -8.93 14.17 -5.78
C THR A 114 -9.07 15.25 -4.69
N ALA A 115 -8.95 14.91 -3.40
CA ALA A 115 -9.02 15.85 -2.29
C ALA A 115 -7.80 16.80 -2.20
N PHE A 116 -6.58 16.30 -2.41
CA PHE A 116 -5.34 17.10 -2.39
C PHE A 116 -5.27 18.09 -3.57
N GLN A 117 -5.80 17.71 -4.74
CA GLN A 117 -5.93 18.65 -5.88
C GLN A 117 -6.89 19.82 -5.58
N GLN A 118 -7.85 19.66 -4.66
CA GLN A 118 -8.73 20.75 -4.23
C GLN A 118 -8.04 21.70 -3.24
N ILE A 119 -7.20 21.19 -2.33
CA ILE A 119 -6.46 22.01 -1.37
C ILE A 119 -5.42 22.89 -2.08
N THR A 120 -4.75 22.35 -3.12
CA THR A 120 -3.73 23.08 -3.90
C THR A 120 -4.33 24.26 -4.70
N ARG A 121 -5.63 24.25 -4.98
CA ARG A 121 -6.30 25.35 -5.72
C ARG A 121 -6.64 26.58 -4.89
N TYR A 122 -6.55 26.53 -3.55
CA TYR A 122 -6.93 27.64 -2.68
C TYR A 122 -5.78 28.62 -2.33
N GLN A 123 -4.64 28.55 -3.02
CA GLN A 123 -3.56 29.55 -2.90
C GLN A 123 -3.49 30.53 -4.08
N HIS A 124 -4.63 31.08 -4.50
CA HIS A 124 -4.66 32.29 -5.32
C HIS A 124 -5.51 33.38 -4.68
#